data_AF-A0A023AXK8-F1
#
_entry.id   AF-A0A023AXK8-F1
#
_cell.length_a   1.000
_cell.length_b   1.000
_cell.length_c   1.000
_cell.angle_alpha   90.00
_cell.angle_beta   90.00
_cell.angle_gamma   90.00
#
_symmetry.space_group_name_H-M   'P 1'
#
loop_
_entity.id
_entity.type
_entity.pdbx_description
1 polymer ?
#
loop_
_entity_poly.entity_id
_entity_poly.type
_entity_poly.pdbx_seq_one_letter_code
_entity_poly.pdbx_strand_id
1 'polypeptide(L)'
;MEFLQFDPRTNEFVSIEWWRLTYYTIQSNILMVVLYAVLSRRDWRIMKAGKEARDVVFPGLRSGSGRASRSGGLAAVESLSAAEKALSLDQKTGLKTGMKTGMKTRYYKFMCTMAVAVTGIVWHVLIKDNDFLATWPWRRLIPGHILHTVIPISGVTDWLLFDPKGQVTTGMAFSSIICPLLYMIYAIIRAQLGGPLGHYSDGTPYYYWYTFLETTAPFKLFPSSVFDADGSFAVFLNAVVLSTAILTFAFMIKAIDEFLKLATRAVTLYSTPPTPAPHY
;
A
#
# COMPACT_ATOMS: atom_id res chain seq x y z
N MET A 1 -30.81 1.02 -12.49
CA MET A 1 -30.23 -0.06 -13.31
C MET A 1 -30.13 -1.26 -12.39
N GLU A 2 -31.09 -2.16 -12.47
CA GLU A 2 -31.14 -3.39 -11.65
C GLU A 2 -30.30 -4.46 -12.34
N PHE A 3 -29.49 -5.17 -11.57
CA PHE A 3 -28.77 -6.33 -12.08
C PHE A 3 -29.54 -7.57 -11.64
N LEU A 4 -29.86 -8.40 -12.61
CA LEU A 4 -30.51 -9.67 -12.40
C LEU A 4 -29.44 -10.69 -11.98
N GLN A 5 -29.51 -11.18 -10.74
CA GLN A 5 -28.74 -12.35 -10.31
C GLN A 5 -29.62 -13.58 -10.49
N PHE A 6 -29.10 -14.58 -11.18
CA PHE A 6 -29.76 -15.88 -11.28
C PHE A 6 -29.75 -16.56 -9.91
N ASP A 7 -30.94 -16.88 -9.38
CA ASP A 7 -31.10 -17.71 -8.19
C ASP A 7 -31.33 -19.16 -8.63
N PRO A 8 -30.35 -20.06 -8.42
CA PRO A 8 -30.46 -21.44 -8.82
C PRO A 8 -31.54 -22.23 -8.04
N ARG A 9 -32.06 -21.70 -6.94
CA ARG A 9 -33.10 -22.36 -6.14
C ARG A 9 -34.51 -22.13 -6.69
N THR A 10 -34.76 -20.94 -7.20
CA THR A 10 -36.05 -20.57 -7.80
C THR A 10 -36.03 -20.72 -9.31
N ASN A 11 -34.84 -20.90 -9.91
CA ASN A 11 -34.63 -20.85 -11.35
C ASN A 11 -35.10 -19.52 -11.97
N GLU A 12 -35.06 -18.45 -11.16
CA GLU A 12 -35.51 -17.11 -11.54
C GLU A 12 -34.36 -16.11 -11.39
N PHE A 13 -34.49 -15.00 -12.12
CA PHE A 13 -33.61 -13.86 -11.98
C PHE A 13 -34.16 -12.92 -10.91
N VAL A 14 -33.44 -12.79 -9.81
CA VAL A 14 -33.80 -11.89 -8.70
C VAL A 14 -33.11 -10.55 -8.92
N SER A 15 -33.86 -9.45 -8.78
CA SER A 15 -33.27 -8.12 -8.85
C SER A 15 -32.38 -7.89 -7.62
N ILE A 16 -31.11 -7.57 -7.87
CA ILE A 16 -30.23 -7.10 -6.83
C ILE A 16 -30.02 -5.62 -7.00
N GLU A 17 -30.35 -4.90 -5.93
CA GLU A 17 -30.14 -3.48 -5.86
C GLU A 17 -28.65 -3.15 -6.02
N TRP A 18 -28.34 -2.33 -7.02
CA TRP A 18 -26.98 -2.06 -7.48
C TRP A 18 -26.07 -1.57 -6.34
N TRP A 19 -26.59 -0.81 -5.39
CA TRP A 19 -25.82 -0.28 -4.25
C TRP A 19 -25.26 -1.37 -3.33
N ARG A 20 -25.82 -2.58 -3.31
CA ARG A 20 -25.36 -3.67 -2.43
C ARG A 20 -24.05 -4.32 -2.87
N LEU A 21 -23.72 -4.28 -4.17
CA LEU A 21 -22.62 -5.07 -4.75
C LEU A 21 -21.46 -4.24 -5.33
N THR A 22 -21.69 -2.98 -5.67
CA THR A 22 -20.69 -2.12 -6.32
C THR A 22 -20.21 -0.98 -5.43
N TYR A 23 -21.03 -0.53 -4.48
CA TYR A 23 -20.74 0.67 -3.70
C TYR A 23 -19.43 0.54 -2.90
N TYR A 24 -19.23 -0.56 -2.18
CA TYR A 24 -18.03 -0.72 -1.36
C TYR A 24 -16.80 -1.20 -2.11
N THR A 25 -16.93 -2.12 -3.07
CA THR A 25 -15.77 -2.74 -3.75
C THR A 25 -15.21 -1.87 -4.87
N ILE A 26 -16.05 -1.16 -5.62
CA ILE A 26 -15.57 -0.32 -6.73
C ILE A 26 -15.07 1.02 -6.20
N GLN A 27 -15.77 1.66 -5.26
CA GLN A 27 -15.36 2.97 -4.74
C GLN A 27 -14.09 2.89 -3.90
N SER A 28 -13.93 1.87 -3.05
CA SER A 28 -12.70 1.71 -2.26
C SER A 28 -11.49 1.41 -3.15
N ASN A 29 -11.64 0.58 -4.17
CA ASN A 29 -10.57 0.29 -5.12
C ASN A 29 -10.20 1.51 -5.96
N ILE A 30 -11.19 2.26 -6.46
CA ILE A 30 -10.92 3.52 -7.19
C ILE A 30 -10.24 4.54 -6.27
N LEU A 31 -10.72 4.71 -5.04
CA LEU A 31 -10.12 5.62 -4.06
C LEU A 31 -8.67 5.24 -3.78
N MET A 32 -8.38 3.95 -3.61
CA MET A 32 -7.02 3.44 -3.42
C MET A 32 -6.14 3.71 -4.65
N VAL A 33 -6.66 3.49 -5.86
CA VAL A 33 -5.93 3.79 -7.10
C VAL A 33 -5.63 5.27 -7.23
N VAL A 34 -6.61 6.14 -6.95
CA VAL A 34 -6.43 7.60 -6.99
C VAL A 34 -5.41 8.04 -5.95
N LEU A 35 -5.54 7.57 -4.70
CA LEU A 35 -4.59 7.86 -3.64
C LEU A 35 -3.18 7.42 -4.04
N TYR A 36 -3.03 6.18 -4.55
CA TYR A 36 -1.76 5.64 -5.00
C TYR A 36 -1.15 6.50 -6.12
N ALA A 37 -1.95 6.86 -7.13
CA ALA A 37 -1.51 7.69 -8.25
C ALA A 37 -1.05 9.08 -7.80
N VAL A 38 -1.75 9.70 -6.85
CA VAL A 38 -1.35 10.99 -6.25
C VAL A 38 0.01 10.86 -5.55
N LEU A 39 0.21 9.78 -4.79
CA LEU A 39 1.47 9.51 -4.11
C LEU A 39 2.62 9.25 -5.09
N SER A 40 2.42 8.39 -6.10
CA SER A 40 3.43 8.10 -7.14
C SER A 40 3.82 9.35 -7.93
N ARG A 41 2.83 10.19 -8.30
CA ARG A 41 3.09 11.44 -9.03
C ARG A 41 4.01 12.38 -8.25
N ARG A 42 3.85 12.43 -6.93
CA ARG A 42 4.71 13.23 -6.06
C ARG A 42 6.15 12.71 -6.08
N ASP A 43 6.33 11.40 -5.98
CA ASP A 43 7.65 10.78 -5.93
C ASP A 43 8.38 10.92 -7.28
N TRP A 44 7.66 10.82 -8.40
CA TRP A 44 8.19 11.15 -9.72
C TRP A 44 8.67 12.61 -9.83
N ARG A 45 7.93 13.57 -9.26
CA ARG A 45 8.37 14.98 -9.24
C ARG A 45 9.64 15.16 -8.40
N ILE A 46 9.74 14.47 -7.26
CA ILE A 46 10.94 14.51 -6.41
C ILE A 46 12.15 13.92 -7.16
N MET A 47 11.98 12.79 -7.85
CA MET A 47 13.05 12.21 -8.67
C MET A 47 13.48 13.14 -9.80
N LYS A 48 12.53 13.75 -10.52
CA LYS A 48 12.83 14.70 -11.60
C LYS A 48 13.59 15.92 -11.06
N ALA A 49 13.12 16.52 -9.96
CA ALA A 49 13.78 17.64 -9.31
C ALA A 49 15.16 17.27 -8.76
N GLY A 50 15.33 16.05 -8.23
CA GLY A 50 16.62 15.56 -7.76
C GLY A 50 17.63 15.35 -8.90
N LYS A 51 17.15 14.91 -10.07
CA LYS A 51 17.96 14.84 -11.29
C LYS A 51 18.39 16.23 -11.74
N GLU A 52 17.44 17.16 -11.87
CA GLU A 52 17.70 18.56 -12.23
C GLU A 52 18.66 19.23 -11.23
N ALA A 53 18.49 19.00 -9.91
CA ALA A 53 19.38 19.54 -8.89
C ALA A 53 20.79 18.94 -8.95
N ARG A 54 20.95 17.64 -9.27
CA ARG A 54 22.27 17.07 -9.54
C ARG A 54 22.91 17.73 -10.75
N ASP A 55 22.14 17.95 -11.80
CA ASP A 55 22.60 18.62 -13.02
C ASP A 55 23.00 20.09 -12.75
N VAL A 56 22.37 20.75 -11.75
CA VAL A 56 22.65 22.13 -11.33
C VAL A 56 23.74 22.27 -10.26
N VAL A 57 23.90 21.31 -9.34
CA VAL A 57 24.90 21.32 -8.24
C VAL A 57 26.26 20.77 -8.68
N PHE A 58 26.29 20.00 -9.76
CA PHE A 58 27.50 19.73 -10.53
C PHE A 58 27.50 20.49 -11.87
N PRO A 59 27.33 21.84 -11.89
CA PRO A 59 27.38 22.60 -13.13
C PRO A 59 28.85 22.76 -13.60
N GLY A 60 29.80 22.49 -12.69
CA GLY A 60 31.21 22.81 -12.75
C GLY A 60 32.12 21.63 -13.11
N LEU A 61 31.81 20.98 -14.24
CA LEU A 61 32.88 20.68 -15.21
C LEU A 61 33.20 21.93 -16.05
N ARG A 62 32.54 23.07 -15.84
CA ARG A 62 32.88 24.36 -16.46
C ARG A 62 32.59 25.55 -15.54
N SER A 63 33.66 26.19 -15.05
CA SER A 63 33.77 27.60 -14.62
C SER A 63 32.80 28.12 -13.54
N GLY A 64 33.17 28.96 -12.58
CA GLY A 64 34.31 29.86 -12.41
C GLY A 64 33.86 30.91 -11.38
N SER A 65 34.76 31.25 -10.46
CA SER A 65 34.54 32.04 -9.24
C SER A 65 34.09 33.50 -9.48
N GLY A 66 33.17 34.01 -8.67
CA GLY A 66 32.84 35.43 -8.56
C GLY A 66 32.72 35.88 -7.10
N ARG A 67 33.56 36.83 -6.68
CA ARG A 67 33.80 37.31 -5.31
C ARG A 67 33.00 38.60 -5.09
N ALA A 68 32.18 38.68 -4.03
CA ALA A 68 31.40 39.88 -3.69
C ALA A 68 31.94 40.60 -2.43
N SER A 69 31.98 41.93 -2.52
CA SER A 69 32.60 42.90 -1.58
C SER A 69 31.68 43.28 -0.41
N ARG A 70 32.29 43.60 0.74
CA ARG A 70 31.68 43.93 2.05
C ARG A 70 31.83 45.42 2.39
N SER A 71 30.73 46.16 2.57
CA SER A 71 30.74 47.42 3.36
C SER A 71 29.33 47.82 3.81
N GLY A 72 29.00 47.55 5.08
CA GLY A 72 27.72 47.96 5.71
C GLY A 72 27.51 47.39 7.12
N GLY A 73 28.57 47.30 7.93
CA GLY A 73 28.74 46.24 8.94
C GLY A 73 28.22 46.41 10.37
N LEU A 74 27.34 47.37 10.72
CA LEU A 74 26.79 47.41 12.10
C LEU A 74 25.26 47.38 12.16
N ALA A 75 24.54 48.29 11.49
CA ALA A 75 23.08 48.21 11.41
C ALA A 75 22.58 47.00 10.58
N ALA A 76 23.39 46.57 9.60
CA ALA A 76 23.14 45.31 8.91
C ALA A 76 23.42 44.10 9.80
N VAL A 77 24.33 44.17 10.78
CA VAL A 77 24.68 43.01 11.62
C VAL A 77 23.59 42.68 12.64
N GLU A 78 22.91 43.69 13.20
CA GLU A 78 21.76 43.45 14.09
C GLU A 78 20.51 42.98 13.33
N SER A 79 20.24 43.57 12.15
CA SER A 79 19.14 43.11 11.28
C SER A 79 19.43 41.74 10.64
N LEU A 80 20.68 41.44 10.29
CA LEU A 80 21.12 40.11 9.86
C LEU A 80 21.05 39.10 11.00
N SER A 81 21.44 39.45 12.23
CA SER A 81 21.34 38.56 13.39
C SER A 81 19.89 38.21 13.71
N ALA A 82 18.98 39.19 13.69
CA ALA A 82 17.55 38.97 13.87
C ALA A 82 16.94 38.15 12.71
N ALA A 83 17.30 38.47 11.46
CA ALA A 83 16.89 37.73 10.28
C ALA A 83 17.44 36.30 10.28
N GLU A 84 18.68 36.08 10.70
CA GLU A 84 19.34 34.78 10.80
C GLU A 84 18.72 33.94 11.91
N LYS A 85 18.33 34.55 13.04
CA LYS A 85 17.55 33.88 14.07
C LYS A 85 16.17 33.46 13.57
N ALA A 86 15.46 34.36 12.88
CA ALA A 86 14.15 34.08 12.29
C ALA A 86 14.22 33.01 11.19
N LEU A 87 15.24 33.08 10.32
CA LEU A 87 15.53 32.10 9.28
C LEU A 87 15.92 30.75 9.89
N SER A 88 16.70 30.73 10.98
CA SER A 88 17.06 29.49 11.68
C SER A 88 15.85 28.83 12.34
N LEU A 89 14.89 29.64 12.82
CA LEU A 89 13.66 29.14 13.42
C LEU A 89 12.73 28.59 12.34
N ASP A 90 12.51 29.33 11.25
CA ASP A 90 11.72 28.93 10.09
C ASP A 90 12.32 27.72 9.36
N GLN A 91 13.65 27.66 9.27
CA GLN A 91 14.36 26.50 8.74
C GLN A 91 14.18 25.29 9.67
N LYS A 92 14.24 25.46 11.00
CA LYS A 92 14.00 24.36 11.97
C LYS A 92 12.55 23.89 11.98
N THR A 93 11.57 24.80 11.94
CA THR A 93 10.14 24.46 11.88
C THR A 93 9.78 23.87 10.52
N GLY A 94 10.30 24.43 9.44
CA GLY A 94 10.21 23.93 8.07
C GLY A 94 10.82 22.54 7.93
N LEU A 95 12.02 22.29 8.48
CA LEU A 95 12.63 20.96 8.52
C LEU A 95 11.79 19.97 9.32
N LYS A 96 11.33 20.34 10.52
CA LYS A 96 10.50 19.46 11.36
C LYS A 96 9.18 19.12 10.66
N THR A 97 8.55 20.10 10.02
CA THR A 97 7.28 19.94 9.31
C THR A 97 7.49 19.10 8.03
N GLY A 98 8.52 19.40 7.25
CA GLY A 98 8.90 18.62 6.06
C GLY A 98 9.24 17.18 6.40
N MET A 99 9.97 16.94 7.50
CA MET A 99 10.30 15.60 7.99
C MET A 99 9.06 14.81 8.42
N LYS A 100 8.14 15.44 9.16
CA LYS A 100 6.85 14.82 9.55
C LYS A 100 5.99 14.49 8.33
N THR A 101 5.88 15.41 7.37
CA THR A 101 5.11 15.19 6.13
C THR A 101 5.73 14.11 5.27
N GLY A 102 7.06 14.09 5.15
CA GLY A 102 7.80 13.02 4.47
C GLY A 102 7.55 11.65 5.10
N MET A 103 7.61 11.57 6.43
CA MET A 103 7.35 10.33 7.18
C MET A 103 5.92 9.83 6.99
N LYS A 104 4.91 10.71 7.12
CA LYS A 104 3.50 10.36 6.88
C LYS A 104 3.30 9.81 5.48
N THR A 105 3.95 10.42 4.48
CA THR A 105 3.71 9.98 3.11
C THR A 105 4.34 8.64 2.81
N ARG A 106 5.55 8.38 3.33
CA ARG A 106 6.20 7.06 3.25
C ARG A 106 5.33 5.98 3.90
N TYR A 107 4.77 6.29 5.07
CA TYR A 107 3.83 5.41 5.76
C TYR A 107 2.62 5.07 4.87
N TYR A 108 1.91 6.08 4.35
CA TYR A 108 0.72 5.84 3.53
C TYR A 108 1.03 5.11 2.22
N LYS A 109 2.15 5.45 1.58
CA LYS A 109 2.59 4.77 0.35
C LYS A 109 2.82 3.28 0.59
N PHE A 110 3.55 2.94 1.65
CA PHE A 110 3.76 1.56 2.05
C PHE A 110 2.43 0.85 2.37
N MET A 111 1.52 1.48 3.13
CA MET A 111 0.21 0.89 3.41
C MET A 111 -0.59 0.61 2.15
N CYS A 112 -0.54 1.52 1.18
CA CYS A 112 -1.23 1.31 -0.10
C CYS A 112 -0.59 0.20 -0.91
N THR A 113 0.75 0.14 -0.99
CA THR A 113 1.47 -0.96 -1.66
C THR A 113 1.12 -2.30 -1.01
N MET A 114 1.11 -2.37 0.33
CA MET A 114 0.70 -3.57 1.07
C MET A 114 -0.73 -3.98 0.74
N ALA A 115 -1.68 -3.04 0.83
CA ALA A 115 -3.09 -3.33 0.57
C ALA A 115 -3.31 -3.85 -0.85
N VAL A 116 -2.69 -3.20 -1.84
CA VAL A 116 -2.79 -3.56 -3.26
C VAL A 116 -2.11 -4.92 -3.54
N ALA A 117 -0.92 -5.16 -2.98
CA ALA A 117 -0.23 -6.43 -3.15
C ALA A 117 -0.97 -7.61 -2.49
N VAL A 118 -1.42 -7.44 -1.24
CA VAL A 118 -2.22 -8.44 -0.53
C VAL A 118 -3.52 -8.74 -1.28
N THR A 119 -4.17 -7.71 -1.84
CA THR A 119 -5.38 -7.89 -2.66
C THR A 119 -5.12 -8.81 -3.86
N GLY A 120 -4.01 -8.61 -4.58
CA GLY A 120 -3.63 -9.48 -5.69
C GLY A 120 -3.32 -10.91 -5.25
N ILE A 121 -2.60 -11.07 -4.14
CA ILE A 121 -2.26 -12.40 -3.59
C ILE A 121 -3.54 -13.14 -3.18
N VAL A 122 -4.40 -12.50 -2.38
CA VAL A 122 -5.67 -13.08 -1.92
C VAL A 122 -6.55 -13.45 -3.11
N TRP A 123 -6.62 -12.60 -4.14
CA TRP A 123 -7.36 -12.93 -5.35
C TRP A 123 -6.83 -14.21 -6.01
N HIS A 124 -5.54 -14.24 -6.31
CA HIS A 124 -4.95 -15.34 -7.08
C HIS A 124 -4.83 -16.66 -6.33
N VAL A 125 -4.77 -16.61 -4.99
CA VAL A 125 -4.59 -17.79 -4.14
C VAL A 125 -5.91 -18.28 -3.55
N LEU A 126 -6.82 -17.36 -3.16
CA LEU A 126 -7.98 -17.70 -2.33
C LEU A 126 -9.34 -17.47 -3.01
N ILE A 127 -9.41 -16.66 -4.09
CA ILE A 127 -10.71 -16.19 -4.61
C ILE A 127 -10.97 -16.60 -6.06
N LYS A 128 -9.99 -16.50 -6.98
CA LYS A 128 -10.24 -16.49 -8.43
C LYS A 128 -10.97 -17.76 -8.94
N ASP A 129 -10.71 -18.90 -8.31
CA ASP A 129 -11.21 -20.22 -8.73
C ASP A 129 -12.49 -20.64 -7.97
N ASN A 130 -13.06 -19.77 -7.15
CA ASN A 130 -14.29 -20.08 -6.42
C ASN A 130 -15.53 -19.86 -7.30
N ASP A 131 -16.47 -20.82 -7.27
CA ASP A 131 -17.73 -20.80 -8.03
C ASP A 131 -18.56 -19.53 -7.85
N PHE A 132 -18.41 -18.85 -6.71
CA PHE A 132 -19.06 -17.56 -6.40
C PHE A 132 -18.86 -16.48 -7.48
N LEU A 133 -17.75 -16.53 -8.24
CA LEU A 133 -17.44 -15.56 -9.31
C LEU A 133 -17.78 -16.08 -10.71
N ALA A 134 -18.18 -17.34 -10.86
CA ALA A 134 -18.58 -17.91 -12.14
C ALA A 134 -19.91 -17.34 -12.65
N THR A 135 -20.79 -16.92 -11.74
CA THR A 135 -22.13 -16.38 -12.04
C THR A 135 -22.12 -14.93 -12.54
N TRP A 136 -20.97 -14.23 -12.56
CA TRP A 136 -20.89 -12.80 -12.89
C TRP A 136 -19.82 -12.50 -13.97
N PRO A 137 -20.15 -12.64 -15.27
CA PRO A 137 -19.16 -12.55 -16.37
C PRO A 137 -18.37 -11.23 -16.40
N TRP A 138 -19.02 -10.09 -16.13
CA TRP A 138 -18.35 -8.78 -16.09
C TRP A 138 -17.44 -8.59 -14.87
N ARG A 139 -17.65 -9.35 -13.78
CA ARG A 139 -16.74 -9.34 -12.62
C ARG A 139 -15.40 -10.03 -12.92
N ARG A 140 -15.35 -10.96 -13.88
CA ARG A 140 -14.11 -11.64 -14.29
C ARG A 140 -13.16 -10.72 -15.07
N LEU A 141 -13.70 -9.87 -15.95
CA LEU A 141 -12.87 -9.04 -16.82
C LEU A 141 -12.26 -7.82 -16.11
N ILE A 142 -13.09 -6.86 -15.68
CA ILE A 142 -12.59 -5.59 -15.15
C ILE A 142 -12.12 -5.72 -13.69
N PRO A 143 -12.97 -6.15 -12.73
CA PRO A 143 -12.48 -6.40 -11.38
C PRO A 143 -11.43 -7.51 -11.36
N GLY A 144 -11.69 -8.66 -11.98
CA GLY A 144 -10.79 -9.82 -11.90
C GLY A 144 -9.38 -9.57 -12.42
N HIS A 145 -9.21 -9.11 -13.66
CA HIS A 145 -7.87 -8.94 -14.23
C HIS A 145 -7.26 -7.55 -13.94
N ILE A 146 -8.01 -6.47 -14.10
CA ILE A 146 -7.42 -5.14 -13.92
C ILE A 146 -7.16 -4.87 -12.44
N LEU A 147 -8.19 -4.98 -11.59
CA LEU A 147 -8.05 -4.61 -10.18
C LEU A 147 -7.23 -5.59 -9.35
N HIS A 148 -7.24 -6.89 -9.69
CA HIS A 148 -6.57 -7.90 -8.88
C HIS A 148 -5.34 -8.54 -9.53
N THR A 149 -5.01 -8.21 -10.79
CA THR A 149 -3.75 -8.65 -11.42
C THR A 149 -2.90 -7.46 -11.83
N VAL A 150 -3.40 -6.61 -12.74
CA VAL A 150 -2.61 -5.50 -13.32
C VAL A 150 -2.23 -4.48 -12.26
N ILE A 151 -3.17 -4.04 -11.43
CA ILE A 151 -2.92 -3.01 -10.40
C ILE A 151 -1.95 -3.52 -9.31
N PRO A 152 -2.11 -4.73 -8.76
CA PRO A 152 -1.14 -5.33 -7.84
C PRO A 152 0.27 -5.41 -8.40
N ILE A 153 0.44 -5.91 -9.62
CA ILE A 153 1.75 -5.98 -10.28
C ILE A 153 2.33 -4.57 -10.46
N SER A 154 1.51 -3.63 -10.90
CA SER A 154 1.93 -2.24 -11.12
C SER A 154 2.36 -1.57 -9.82
N GLY A 155 1.62 -1.77 -8.72
CA GLY A 155 1.95 -1.20 -7.42
C GLY A 155 3.24 -1.76 -6.81
N VAL A 156 3.46 -3.07 -6.94
CA VAL A 156 4.75 -3.66 -6.51
C VAL A 156 5.89 -3.18 -7.39
N THR A 157 5.68 -3.08 -8.71
CA THR A 157 6.68 -2.58 -9.66
C THR A 157 7.03 -1.11 -9.39
N ASP A 158 6.04 -0.27 -9.10
CA ASP A 158 6.24 1.14 -8.78
C ASP A 158 7.12 1.29 -7.52
N TRP A 159 6.79 0.54 -6.47
CA TRP A 159 7.62 0.48 -5.26
C TRP A 159 9.04 -0.02 -5.54
N LEU A 160 9.20 -1.10 -6.32
CA LEU A 160 10.51 -1.66 -6.65
C LEU A 160 11.39 -0.69 -7.45
N LEU A 161 10.81 0.04 -8.40
CA LEU A 161 11.59 0.86 -9.35
C LEU A 161 11.77 2.31 -8.89
N PHE A 162 10.76 2.92 -8.26
CA PHE A 162 10.72 4.38 -8.10
C PHE A 162 10.79 4.86 -6.64
N ASP A 163 10.38 4.04 -5.68
CA ASP A 163 10.40 4.46 -4.28
C ASP A 163 11.85 4.50 -3.74
N PRO A 164 12.23 5.51 -2.94
CA PRO A 164 13.49 5.48 -2.23
C PRO A 164 13.57 4.25 -1.33
N LYS A 165 14.69 3.52 -1.39
CA LYS A 165 14.88 2.28 -0.63
C LYS A 165 15.39 2.53 0.78
N GLY A 166 15.11 1.60 1.69
CA GLY A 166 15.48 1.68 3.11
C GLY A 166 14.59 2.61 3.93
N GLN A 167 13.32 2.72 3.53
CA GLN A 167 12.29 3.57 4.14
C GLN A 167 11.27 2.77 4.95
N VAL A 168 11.21 1.45 4.78
CA VAL A 168 10.24 0.59 5.46
C VAL A 168 10.72 0.29 6.88
N THR A 169 9.97 0.79 7.87
CA THR A 169 10.26 0.56 9.29
C THR A 169 9.55 -0.69 9.81
N THR A 170 10.04 -1.27 10.92
CA THR A 170 9.36 -2.36 11.62
C THR A 170 7.95 -1.95 12.08
N GLY A 171 7.78 -0.71 12.54
CA GLY A 171 6.48 -0.17 12.92
C GLY A 171 5.50 -0.16 11.75
N MET A 172 5.95 0.24 10.55
CA MET A 172 5.14 0.15 9.33
C MET A 172 4.73 -1.29 9.03
N ALA A 173 5.65 -2.25 9.11
CA ALA A 173 5.33 -3.66 8.88
C ALA A 173 4.21 -4.15 9.82
N PHE A 174 4.30 -3.87 11.12
CA PHE A 174 3.23 -4.20 12.08
C PHE A 174 1.93 -3.43 11.83
N SER A 175 2.00 -2.17 11.41
CA SER A 175 0.79 -1.41 11.10
C SER A 175 0.01 -1.96 9.91
N SER A 176 0.64 -2.74 9.03
CA SER A 176 -0.03 -3.32 7.84
C SER A 176 -1.17 -4.28 8.17
N ILE A 177 -1.15 -4.93 9.34
CA ILE A 177 -2.20 -5.86 9.77
C ILE A 177 -3.38 -5.17 10.46
N ILE A 178 -3.28 -3.87 10.78
CA ILE A 178 -4.36 -3.16 11.52
C ILE A 178 -5.67 -3.19 10.73
N CYS A 179 -5.65 -2.80 9.45
CA CYS A 179 -6.87 -2.80 8.63
C CYS A 179 -7.47 -4.20 8.44
N PRO A 180 -6.68 -5.24 8.10
CA PRO A 180 -7.18 -6.62 8.07
C PRO A 180 -7.82 -7.08 9.39
N LEU A 181 -7.19 -6.79 10.53
CA LEU A 181 -7.71 -7.16 11.85
C LEU A 181 -9.02 -6.43 12.19
N LEU A 182 -9.10 -5.13 11.92
CA LEU A 182 -10.32 -4.35 12.11
C LEU A 182 -11.46 -4.86 11.22
N TYR A 183 -11.16 -5.20 9.97
CA TYR A 183 -12.13 -5.82 9.07
C TYR A 183 -12.58 -7.20 9.59
N MET A 184 -11.67 -7.99 10.15
CA MET A 184 -12.00 -9.28 10.74
C MET A 184 -12.97 -9.14 11.91
N ILE A 185 -12.67 -8.23 12.84
CA ILE A 185 -13.56 -7.94 13.99
C ILE A 185 -14.94 -7.51 13.48
N TYR A 186 -14.97 -6.60 12.50
CA TYR A 186 -16.22 -6.19 11.86
C TYR A 186 -16.97 -7.39 11.23
N ALA A 187 -16.28 -8.25 10.49
CA ALA A 187 -16.89 -9.38 9.80
C ALA A 187 -17.50 -10.40 10.79
N ILE A 188 -16.83 -10.67 11.91
CA ILE A 188 -17.33 -11.55 12.98
C ILE A 188 -18.57 -10.95 13.64
N ILE A 189 -18.51 -9.68 14.05
CA ILE A 189 -19.65 -8.97 14.65
C ILE A 189 -20.84 -8.99 13.69
N ARG A 190 -20.58 -8.71 12.40
CA ARG A 190 -21.64 -8.68 11.38
C ARG A 190 -22.25 -10.05 11.15
N ALA A 191 -21.46 -11.13 11.14
CA ALA A 191 -21.96 -12.49 11.02
C ALA A 191 -22.88 -12.87 12.20
N GLN A 192 -22.48 -12.51 13.43
CA GLN A 192 -23.26 -12.82 14.64
C GLN A 192 -24.56 -12.01 14.75
N LEU A 193 -24.55 -10.74 14.35
CA LEU A 193 -25.70 -9.85 14.49
C LEU A 193 -26.62 -9.82 13.26
N GLY A 194 -26.07 -10.05 12.06
CA GLY A 194 -26.76 -9.82 10.79
C GLY A 194 -27.31 -11.08 10.11
N GLY A 195 -26.97 -12.27 10.60
CA GLY A 195 -27.36 -13.53 9.96
C GLY A 195 -26.65 -13.78 8.62
N PRO A 196 -27.13 -14.77 7.84
CA PRO A 196 -26.50 -15.17 6.59
C PRO A 196 -26.67 -14.08 5.51
N LEU A 197 -25.63 -13.90 4.71
CA LEU A 197 -25.65 -13.01 3.54
C LEU A 197 -26.40 -13.60 2.35
N GLY A 198 -26.49 -14.92 2.31
CA GLY A 198 -27.03 -15.68 1.19
C GLY A 198 -26.78 -17.17 1.39
N HIS A 199 -26.97 -17.92 0.31
CA HIS A 199 -26.73 -19.36 0.31
C HIS A 199 -25.96 -19.76 -0.94
N TYR A 200 -25.15 -20.82 -0.82
CA TYR A 200 -24.50 -21.49 -1.93
C TYR A 200 -25.53 -22.23 -2.81
N SER A 201 -25.09 -22.73 -3.96
CA SER A 201 -25.94 -23.50 -4.90
C SER A 201 -26.52 -24.78 -4.29
N ASP A 202 -25.85 -25.36 -3.29
CA ASP A 202 -26.30 -26.51 -2.52
C ASP A 202 -27.28 -26.16 -1.38
N GLY A 203 -27.63 -24.88 -1.22
CA GLY A 203 -28.52 -24.38 -0.18
C GLY A 203 -27.84 -24.11 1.16
N THR A 204 -26.52 -24.29 1.28
CA THR A 204 -25.78 -24.01 2.52
C THR A 204 -25.68 -22.49 2.74
N PRO A 205 -26.03 -21.95 3.93
CA PRO A 205 -25.91 -20.52 4.20
C PRO A 205 -24.44 -20.09 4.32
N TYR A 206 -24.14 -18.86 3.90
CA TYR A 206 -22.84 -18.22 4.09
C TYR A 206 -22.98 -16.89 4.83
N TYR A 207 -22.09 -16.64 5.79
CA TYR A 207 -22.15 -15.54 6.75
C TYR A 207 -21.11 -14.44 6.48
N TYR A 208 -20.05 -14.74 5.74
CA TYR A 208 -18.91 -13.89 5.44
C TYR A 208 -18.86 -13.56 3.95
N TRP A 209 -18.37 -12.37 3.62
CA TRP A 209 -18.22 -11.95 2.21
C TRP A 209 -17.12 -12.72 1.49
N TYR A 210 -16.19 -13.29 2.24
CA TYR A 210 -15.04 -14.01 1.74
C TYR A 210 -15.16 -15.47 2.11
N THR A 211 -15.21 -16.33 1.09
CA THR A 211 -15.37 -17.78 1.23
C THR A 211 -14.26 -18.44 2.06
N PHE A 212 -13.05 -17.89 2.05
CA PHE A 212 -11.95 -18.42 2.88
C PHE A 212 -12.14 -18.17 4.39
N LEU A 213 -13.12 -17.35 4.79
CA LEU A 213 -13.54 -17.21 6.19
C LEU A 213 -14.68 -18.16 6.54
N GLU A 214 -15.32 -18.77 5.55
CA GLU A 214 -16.46 -19.64 5.79
C GLU A 214 -16.03 -20.99 6.36
N THR A 215 -16.83 -21.47 7.30
CA THR A 215 -16.62 -22.77 7.94
C THR A 215 -17.13 -23.90 7.05
N THR A 216 -18.00 -23.60 6.09
CA THR A 216 -18.68 -24.53 5.19
C THR A 216 -18.15 -24.52 3.75
N ALA A 217 -17.27 -23.58 3.38
CA ALA A 217 -16.77 -23.48 2.00
C ALA A 217 -15.91 -24.68 1.55
N PRO A 218 -15.90 -25.02 0.25
CA PRO A 218 -15.12 -26.13 -0.30
C PRO A 218 -13.60 -25.90 -0.22
N PHE A 219 -13.12 -24.65 -0.15
CA PHE A 219 -11.72 -24.32 0.07
C PHE A 219 -11.51 -23.81 1.51
N LYS A 220 -10.77 -24.57 2.32
CA LYS A 220 -10.46 -24.23 3.72
C LYS A 220 -8.96 -24.26 3.95
N LEU A 221 -8.45 -23.30 4.73
CA LEU A 221 -7.10 -23.43 5.32
C LEU A 221 -7.08 -24.52 6.39
N PHE A 222 -8.18 -24.70 7.12
CA PHE A 222 -8.39 -25.80 8.09
C PHE A 222 -9.81 -26.37 8.01
N PRO A 223 -9.99 -27.70 8.08
CA PRO A 223 -11.33 -28.30 8.07
C PRO A 223 -12.14 -27.91 9.32
N SER A 224 -13.42 -27.56 9.13
CA SER A 224 -14.36 -27.21 10.21
C SER A 224 -14.63 -28.35 11.19
N SER A 225 -14.33 -29.59 10.81
CA SER A 225 -14.47 -30.78 11.67
C SER A 225 -13.48 -30.80 12.83
N VAL A 226 -12.51 -29.87 12.88
CA VAL A 226 -11.40 -29.95 13.84
C VAL A 226 -11.68 -29.18 15.14
N PHE A 227 -12.61 -28.21 15.18
CA PHE A 227 -12.60 -27.25 16.30
C PHE A 227 -13.91 -26.86 17.01
N ASP A 228 -15.12 -26.96 16.43
CA ASP A 228 -16.37 -26.58 17.11
C ASP A 228 -17.61 -26.69 16.20
N ALA A 229 -18.79 -26.92 16.81
CA ALA A 229 -20.09 -27.06 16.11
C ALA A 229 -20.52 -25.79 15.34
N ASP A 230 -20.06 -24.63 15.79
CA ASP A 230 -20.43 -23.32 15.23
C ASP A 230 -19.34 -22.78 14.28
N GLY A 231 -18.17 -23.45 14.24
CA GLY A 231 -17.01 -23.11 13.42
C GLY A 231 -16.35 -21.75 13.71
N SER A 232 -16.71 -21.08 14.80
CA SER A 232 -16.16 -19.77 15.18
C SER A 232 -14.65 -19.82 15.43
N PHE A 233 -14.13 -20.91 15.99
CA PHE A 233 -12.69 -21.09 16.16
C PHE A 233 -11.95 -21.26 14.84
N ALA A 234 -12.55 -21.93 13.86
CA ALA A 234 -11.97 -22.05 12.52
C ALA A 234 -11.83 -20.68 11.82
N VAL A 235 -12.83 -19.80 11.98
CA VAL A 235 -12.77 -18.40 11.49
C VAL A 235 -11.61 -17.65 12.16
N PHE A 236 -11.48 -17.78 13.48
CA PHE A 236 -10.38 -17.18 14.24
C PHE A 236 -9.01 -17.69 13.77
N LEU A 237 -8.87 -19.00 13.57
CA LEU A 237 -7.61 -19.60 13.12
C LEU A 237 -7.23 -19.14 11.71
N ASN A 238 -8.21 -19.06 10.79
CA ASN A 238 -8.01 -18.49 9.46
C ASN A 238 -7.57 -17.02 9.54
N ALA A 239 -8.14 -16.24 10.46
CA ALA A 239 -7.74 -14.85 10.70
C ALA A 239 -6.30 -14.74 11.19
N VAL A 240 -5.88 -15.61 12.12
CA VAL A 240 -4.51 -15.66 12.62
C VAL A 240 -3.54 -16.02 11.49
N VAL A 241 -3.83 -17.07 10.72
CA VAL A 241 -2.98 -17.48 9.60
C VAL A 241 -2.86 -16.38 8.55
N LEU A 242 -3.97 -15.74 8.17
CA LEU A 242 -3.94 -14.65 7.20
C LEU A 242 -3.14 -13.45 7.74
N SER A 243 -3.32 -13.09 9.02
CA SER A 243 -2.58 -12.01 9.66
C SER A 243 -1.08 -12.30 9.71
N THR A 244 -0.70 -13.54 10.03
CA THR A 244 0.70 -13.99 10.03
C THR A 244 1.28 -14.00 8.62
N ALA A 245 0.51 -14.39 7.60
CA ALA A 245 0.94 -14.35 6.20
C ALA A 245 1.18 -12.91 5.73
N ILE A 246 0.25 -11.99 6.03
CA ILE A 246 0.39 -10.56 5.71
C ILE A 246 1.61 -9.97 6.42
N LEU A 247 1.81 -10.30 7.71
CA LEU A 247 2.94 -9.79 8.47
C LEU A 247 4.27 -10.34 7.94
N THR A 248 4.33 -11.64 7.63
CA THR A 248 5.49 -12.28 6.98
C THR A 248 5.82 -11.57 5.66
N PHE A 249 4.80 -11.32 4.83
CA PHE A 249 4.97 -10.59 3.58
C PHE A 249 5.46 -9.15 3.80
N ALA A 250 4.94 -8.44 4.80
CA ALA A 250 5.39 -7.10 5.16
C ALA A 250 6.86 -7.08 5.59
N PHE A 251 7.31 -8.07 6.36
CA PHE A 251 8.71 -8.22 6.74
C PHE A 251 9.60 -8.63 5.56
N MET A 252 9.09 -9.42 4.61
CA MET A 252 9.79 -9.73 3.37
C MET A 252 10.01 -8.45 2.54
N ILE A 253 8.98 -7.61 2.37
CA ILE A 253 9.11 -6.30 1.72
C ILE A 253 10.15 -5.44 2.43
N LYS A 254 10.12 -5.39 3.77
CA LYS A 254 11.14 -4.67 4.55
C LYS A 254 12.55 -5.21 4.30
N ALA A 255 12.72 -6.53 4.25
CA ALA A 255 14.02 -7.15 4.00
C ALA A 255 14.55 -6.79 2.60
N ILE A 256 13.69 -6.86 1.58
CA ILE A 256 14.00 -6.44 0.21
C ILE A 256 14.36 -4.96 0.17
N ASP A 257 13.62 -4.11 0.88
CA ASP A 257 13.86 -2.66 0.94
C ASP A 257 15.24 -2.32 1.52
N GLU A 258 15.63 -2.96 2.62
CA GLU A 258 16.97 -2.79 3.21
C GLU A 258 18.08 -3.38 2.33
N PHE A 259 17.83 -4.51 1.67
CA PHE A 259 18.78 -5.09 0.72
C PHE A 259 19.05 -4.14 -0.46
N LEU A 260 17.99 -3.60 -1.08
CA LEU A 260 18.12 -2.69 -2.22
C LEU A 260 18.80 -1.35 -1.84
N LYS A 261 18.59 -0.88 -0.61
CA LYS A 261 19.33 0.27 -0.05
C LYS A 261 20.83 -0.01 0.03
N LEU A 262 21.23 -1.19 0.49
CA LEU A 262 22.65 -1.59 0.55
C LEU A 262 23.25 -1.70 -0.85
N ALA A 263 22.54 -2.33 -1.79
CA ALA A 263 22.97 -2.44 -3.18
C ALA A 263 23.18 -1.06 -3.84
N THR A 264 22.26 -0.13 -3.62
CA THR A 264 22.35 1.25 -4.14
C THR A 264 23.57 1.99 -3.59
N ARG A 265 23.88 1.81 -2.30
CA ARG A 265 25.07 2.40 -1.66
C ARG A 265 26.36 1.83 -2.24
N ALA A 266 26.42 0.52 -2.44
CA ALA A 266 27.60 -0.14 -3.01
C ALA A 266 27.90 0.41 -4.41
N VAL A 267 26.90 0.46 -5.29
CA VAL A 267 27.06 1.03 -6.66
C VAL A 267 27.59 2.46 -6.61
N THR A 268 27.08 3.28 -5.68
CA THR A 268 27.52 4.68 -5.54
C THR A 268 28.99 4.78 -5.14
N LEU A 269 29.44 3.96 -4.18
CA LEU A 269 30.83 3.95 -3.71
C LEU A 269 31.82 3.50 -4.81
N TYR A 270 31.43 2.54 -5.65
CA TYR A 270 32.29 2.06 -6.74
C TYR A 270 32.27 2.95 -7.99
N SER A 271 31.26 3.83 -8.13
CA SER A 271 31.14 4.72 -9.30
C SER A 271 31.80 6.08 -9.08
N THR A 272 32.18 6.44 -7.85
CA THR A 272 32.94 7.66 -7.56
C THR A 272 34.42 7.44 -7.86
N PRO A 273 35.03 8.15 -8.82
CA PRO A 273 36.46 8.03 -9.07
C PRO A 273 37.25 8.40 -7.80
N PRO A 274 38.39 7.73 -7.54
CA PRO A 274 39.21 8.05 -6.39
C PRO A 274 39.63 9.52 -6.45
N THR A 275 39.53 10.21 -5.32
CA THR A 275 40.05 11.57 -5.17
C THR A 275 41.53 11.55 -5.57
N PRO A 276 41.98 12.38 -6.52
CA PRO A 276 43.39 12.41 -6.89
C PRO A 276 44.21 12.68 -5.63
N ALA A 277 45.26 11.87 -5.43
CA ALA A 277 46.14 12.01 -4.28
C ALA A 277 46.69 13.45 -4.24
N PRO A 278 46.76 14.08 -3.06
CA PRO A 278 47.39 15.40 -2.95
C PRO A 278 48.82 15.30 -3.49
N HIS A 279 49.13 16.11 -4.49
CA HIS A 279 50.50 16.32 -4.93
C HIS A 279 51.24 17.01 -3.78
N TYR A 280 52.11 16.25 -3.10
CA TYR A 280 53.07 16.77 -2.12
C TYR A 280 54.34 17.25 -2.82
#